data_AF-A0A845X2P6-F1
#
_entry.id   AF-A0A845X2P6-F1
#
_cell.length_a   1.000
_cell.length_b   1.000
_cell.length_c   1.000
_cell.angle_alpha   90.00
_cell.angle_beta   90.00
_cell.angle_gamma   90.00
#
_symmetry.space_group_name_H-M   'P 1'
#
loop_
_entity.id
_entity.type
_entity.pdbx_description
1 polymer ?
#
loop_
_entity_poly.entity_id
_entity_poly.type
_entity_poly.pdbx_seq_one_letter_code
_entity_poly.pdbx_strand_id
1 'polypeptide(L)'
;MDTELPISERRGLKEIHFGTPKTGGLLLVKASIAQVSHYLHTSMHGELKSDLITKQEYPQSLKFMDILIFQYRGHDWTVLMPLPNLSSEKIADISKNLQTSCIFLDTESVSGWSGYKVCTDGSFVEELEWGTSYIDESLCKELSNMKPQDIPGFIEQRKAKGESVKGVCFYRKWDVFYIHGYSQYQFRSNLRAVEPKEILNPTQLLNQILISQDAWLPDEEYIPWSQEQGFYETHGDVFSRVDVLTRNRAFPRICNSVKLRSYQPKGIFLCETSEEDFSFD
;
A
#
# COMPACT_ATOMS: atom_id res chain seq x y z
N MET A 1 34.92 -8.92 5.02
CA MET A 1 34.19 -7.67 5.21
C MET A 1 33.51 -7.42 3.89
N ASP A 2 32.20 -7.66 3.81
CA ASP A 2 31.45 -7.27 2.62
C ASP A 2 31.39 -5.75 2.61
N THR A 3 32.11 -5.14 1.67
CA THR A 3 31.95 -3.71 1.41
C THR A 3 30.57 -3.53 0.81
N GLU A 4 29.62 -3.03 1.60
CA GLU A 4 28.29 -2.69 1.10
C GLU A 4 28.44 -1.78 -0.13
N LEU A 5 27.65 -2.05 -1.18
CA LEU A 5 27.64 -1.21 -2.37
C LEU A 5 27.34 0.25 -2.01
N PRO A 6 27.89 1.23 -2.76
CA PRO A 6 27.47 2.63 -2.66
C PRO A 6 25.95 2.74 -2.77
N ILE A 7 25.32 3.65 -2.02
CA ILE A 7 23.85 3.79 -2.01
C ILE A 7 23.29 3.93 -3.42
N SER A 8 23.94 4.69 -4.29
CA SER A 8 23.57 4.87 -5.70
C SER A 8 23.45 3.58 -6.51
N GLU A 9 24.12 2.51 -6.09
CA GLU A 9 24.17 1.20 -6.76
C GLU A 9 23.27 0.14 -6.11
N ARG A 10 22.69 0.42 -4.94
CA ARG A 10 21.85 -0.54 -4.22
C ARG A 10 20.51 -0.70 -4.92
N ARG A 11 19.96 -1.92 -4.95
CA ARG A 11 18.64 -2.25 -5.51
C ARG A 11 17.96 -3.30 -4.65
N GLY A 12 16.64 -3.37 -4.71
CA GLY A 12 15.88 -4.34 -3.93
C GLY A 12 15.65 -3.92 -2.47
N LEU A 13 15.62 -4.89 -1.58
CA LEU A 13 15.48 -4.76 -0.14
C LEU A 13 16.84 -4.99 0.55
N LYS A 14 17.16 -4.21 1.59
CA LYS A 14 18.34 -4.46 2.43
C LYS A 14 18.06 -5.59 3.44
N GLU A 15 16.98 -5.50 4.21
CA GLU A 15 16.47 -6.60 5.05
C GLU A 15 15.03 -7.03 4.71
N ILE A 16 14.69 -8.26 5.10
CA ILE A 16 13.37 -8.88 4.92
C ILE A 16 12.42 -8.42 6.05
N HIS A 17 12.34 -7.11 6.30
CA HIS A 17 11.45 -6.55 7.32
C HIS A 17 10.35 -5.72 6.68
N PHE A 18 9.54 -6.39 5.87
CA PHE A 18 8.27 -5.86 5.42
C PHE A 18 7.27 -5.89 6.59
N GLY A 19 6.62 -4.76 6.86
CA GLY A 19 5.44 -4.73 7.73
C GLY A 19 5.68 -4.46 9.21
N THR A 20 6.65 -3.61 9.59
CA THR A 20 6.55 -3.00 10.93
C THR A 20 5.26 -2.18 10.96
N PRO A 21 4.30 -2.45 11.88
CA PRO A 21 2.98 -1.81 11.90
C PRO A 21 3.00 -0.27 12.04
N LYS A 22 4.19 0.31 12.25
CA LYS A 22 4.40 1.71 12.58
C LYS A 22 4.44 2.63 11.35
N THR A 23 4.69 2.13 10.15
CA THR A 23 5.01 2.99 8.99
C THR A 23 3.79 3.47 8.18
N GLY A 24 2.59 2.95 8.41
CA GLY A 24 1.34 3.49 7.85
C GLY A 24 1.29 3.52 6.31
N GLY A 25 2.02 2.62 5.66
CA GLY A 25 2.16 2.55 4.20
C GLY A 25 3.26 3.47 3.65
N LEU A 26 3.88 3.05 2.55
CA LEU A 26 4.97 3.74 1.87
C LEU A 26 4.72 3.76 0.36
N LEU A 27 5.01 4.87 -0.30
CA LEU A 27 4.92 4.99 -1.76
C LEU A 27 6.28 5.39 -2.33
N LEU A 28 6.77 4.64 -3.31
CA LEU A 28 7.85 5.05 -4.19
C LEU A 28 7.26 5.62 -5.48
N VAL A 29 7.74 6.76 -5.95
CA VAL A 29 7.35 7.42 -7.20
C VAL A 29 8.59 7.64 -8.04
N LYS A 30 8.64 7.15 -9.28
CA LYS A 30 9.79 7.26 -10.18
C LYS A 30 9.87 8.65 -10.84
N ALA A 31 9.97 9.68 -10.02
CA ALA A 31 10.07 11.07 -10.44
C ALA A 31 10.95 11.84 -9.46
N SER A 32 11.48 12.97 -9.90
CA SER A 32 12.26 13.84 -9.01
C SER A 32 11.40 14.33 -7.85
N ILE A 33 12.02 14.47 -6.68
CA ILE A 33 11.35 15.01 -5.49
C ILE A 33 10.72 16.38 -5.74
N ALA A 34 11.33 17.22 -6.57
CA ALA A 34 10.76 18.52 -6.93
C ALA A 34 9.41 18.40 -7.65
N GLN A 35 9.28 17.45 -8.59
CA GLN A 35 8.02 17.19 -9.28
C GLN A 35 6.97 16.60 -8.34
N VAL A 36 7.35 15.62 -7.51
CA VAL A 36 6.47 14.95 -6.57
C VAL A 36 5.95 15.93 -5.52
N SER A 37 6.83 16.69 -4.87
CA SER A 37 6.46 17.68 -3.86
C SER A 37 5.56 18.78 -4.43
N HIS A 38 5.88 19.31 -5.62
CA HIS A 38 5.03 20.30 -6.29
C HIS A 38 3.63 19.76 -6.60
N TYR A 39 3.55 18.52 -7.09
CA TYR A 39 2.29 17.85 -7.37
C TYR A 39 1.43 17.67 -6.12
N LEU A 40 2.02 17.15 -5.04
CA LEU A 40 1.29 16.90 -3.80
C LEU A 40 0.84 18.20 -3.13
N HIS A 41 1.70 19.23 -3.11
CA HIS A 41 1.34 20.55 -2.62
C HIS A 41 0.09 21.09 -3.33
N THR A 42 0.09 21.02 -4.67
CA THR A 42 -0.99 21.53 -5.51
C THR A 42 -2.27 20.71 -5.37
N SER A 43 -2.15 19.38 -5.35
CA SER A 43 -3.30 18.47 -5.41
C SER A 43 -3.88 18.10 -4.04
N MET A 44 -3.15 18.31 -2.94
CA MET A 44 -3.60 18.02 -1.57
C MET A 44 -3.87 19.28 -0.74
N HIS A 45 -3.65 20.47 -1.29
CA HIS A 45 -3.83 21.76 -0.60
C HIS A 45 -3.09 21.83 0.76
N GLY A 46 -1.96 21.15 0.87
CA GLY A 46 -1.10 21.15 2.06
C GLY A 46 -0.12 22.31 2.04
N GLU A 47 0.49 22.62 3.19
CA GLU A 47 1.64 23.51 3.26
C GLU A 47 2.89 22.64 3.03
N LEU A 48 3.66 22.95 1.99
CA LEU A 48 4.90 22.24 1.70
C LEU A 48 6.05 22.98 2.36
N LYS A 49 6.72 22.32 3.29
CA LYS A 49 7.99 22.77 3.86
C LYS A 49 9.10 22.06 3.11
N SER A 50 9.66 22.78 2.15
CA SER A 50 10.81 22.34 1.37
C SER A 50 12.05 22.93 2.01
N ASP A 51 12.68 22.17 2.88
CA ASP A 51 13.97 22.55 3.42
C ASP A 51 15.01 21.63 2.79
N LEU A 52 16.08 22.19 2.24
CA LEU A 52 17.35 21.46 2.20
C LEU A 52 17.74 21.29 3.68
N ILE A 53 17.14 20.34 4.39
CA ILE A 53 17.30 20.22 5.84
C ILE A 53 18.75 19.82 6.09
N THR A 54 19.58 20.83 6.28
CA THR A 54 20.86 20.69 6.93
C THR A 54 20.61 20.12 8.32
N LYS A 55 21.55 19.32 8.84
CA LYS A 55 21.43 18.48 10.05
C LYS A 55 20.80 19.12 11.30
N GLN A 56 20.57 20.43 11.35
CA GLN A 56 20.19 21.21 12.52
C GLN A 56 18.71 21.60 12.62
N GLU A 57 17.95 21.63 11.52
CA GLU A 57 16.55 22.11 11.56
C GLU A 57 15.56 20.96 11.49
N TYR A 58 15.48 20.20 12.58
CA TYR A 58 14.34 19.31 12.79
C TYR A 58 13.15 20.13 13.29
N PRO A 59 11.97 20.07 12.65
CA PRO A 59 10.76 20.52 13.32
C PRO A 59 10.52 19.58 14.51
N GLN A 60 10.69 20.07 15.75
CA GLN A 60 10.59 19.31 17.01
C GLN A 60 9.30 18.47 17.19
N SER A 61 8.35 18.54 16.26
CA SER A 61 7.26 17.58 16.16
C SER A 61 6.78 17.45 14.71
N LEU A 62 7.27 16.44 13.98
CA LEU A 62 6.47 15.87 12.89
C LEU A 62 5.15 15.41 13.49
N LYS A 63 4.04 15.95 12.98
CA LYS A 63 2.71 15.50 13.40
C LYS A 63 2.44 14.16 12.73
N PHE A 64 1.63 13.33 13.38
CA PHE A 64 1.17 12.03 12.84
C PHE A 64 0.56 12.10 11.42
N MET A 65 0.15 13.30 10.96
CA MET A 65 -0.47 13.52 9.65
C MET A 65 0.46 14.10 8.59
N ASP A 66 1.71 14.41 8.96
CA ASP A 66 2.68 15.00 8.04
C ASP A 66 3.26 13.89 7.16
N ILE A 67 3.45 14.19 5.88
CA ILE A 67 4.04 13.26 4.92
C ILE A 67 5.49 13.70 4.70
N LEU A 68 6.43 12.82 5.05
CA LEU A 68 7.83 12.91 4.64
C LEU A 68 7.95 12.53 3.17
N ILE A 69 8.68 13.34 2.43
CA ILE A 69 8.99 13.11 1.03
C ILE A 69 10.50 13.19 0.90
N PHE A 70 11.19 12.15 0.45
CA PHE A 70 12.64 12.20 0.31
C PHE A 70 13.12 11.40 -0.90
N GLN A 71 14.31 11.73 -1.39
CA GLN A 71 14.94 11.01 -2.47
C GLN A 71 16.40 10.73 -2.12
N TYR A 72 16.87 9.51 -2.40
CA TYR A 72 18.25 9.12 -2.18
C TYR A 72 19.14 9.64 -3.33
N ARG A 73 20.41 9.97 -3.02
CA ARG A 73 21.37 10.35 -4.06
C ARG A 73 21.64 9.18 -5.00
N GLY A 74 21.57 9.44 -6.29
CA GLY A 74 21.78 8.43 -7.34
C GLY A 74 20.56 7.52 -7.59
N HIS A 75 19.40 7.83 -7.02
CA HIS A 75 18.15 7.10 -7.25
C HIS A 75 17.11 7.98 -7.92
N ASP A 76 16.35 7.40 -8.85
CA ASP A 76 15.24 8.07 -9.56
C ASP A 76 13.91 8.02 -8.78
N TRP A 77 13.90 7.34 -7.64
CA TRP A 77 12.71 7.10 -6.83
C TRP A 77 12.63 8.08 -5.66
N THR A 78 11.52 8.81 -5.60
CA THR A 78 11.11 9.60 -4.45
C THR A 78 10.21 8.76 -3.55
N VAL A 79 10.49 8.75 -2.26
CA VAL A 79 9.76 8.01 -1.24
C VAL A 79 8.82 8.95 -0.48
N LEU A 80 7.60 8.50 -0.20
CA LEU A 80 6.61 9.19 0.62
C LEU A 80 6.20 8.31 1.80
N MET A 81 6.23 8.85 3.02
CA MET A 81 5.76 8.16 4.23
C MET A 81 5.55 9.10 5.45
N PRO A 82 4.79 8.72 6.47
CA PRO A 82 3.76 7.69 6.41
C PRO A 82 2.63 8.14 5.48
N LEU A 83 1.94 7.19 4.85
CA LEU A 83 0.81 7.47 3.97
C LEU A 83 -0.50 6.90 4.53
N PRO A 84 -0.98 7.39 5.69
CA PRO A 84 -2.23 6.90 6.24
C PRO A 84 -3.36 7.24 5.26
N ASN A 85 -4.00 6.19 4.75
CA ASN A 85 -5.18 6.24 3.89
C ASN A 85 -4.96 6.88 2.51
N LEU A 86 -3.79 6.69 1.87
CA LEU A 86 -3.68 7.05 0.46
C LEU A 86 -4.50 6.08 -0.38
N SER A 87 -5.58 6.57 -1.00
CA SER A 87 -6.47 5.72 -1.78
C SER A 87 -5.82 5.25 -3.08
N SER A 88 -6.30 4.14 -3.63
CA SER A 88 -5.83 3.62 -4.92
C SER A 88 -6.05 4.64 -6.05
N GLU A 89 -7.15 5.40 -5.99
CA GLU A 89 -7.44 6.47 -6.94
C GLU A 89 -6.38 7.56 -6.88
N LYS A 90 -5.89 7.92 -5.68
CA LYS A 90 -4.87 8.96 -5.54
C LYS A 90 -3.50 8.49 -6.03
N ILE A 91 -3.15 7.21 -5.84
CA ILE A 91 -1.91 6.62 -6.39
C ILE A 91 -1.96 6.62 -7.92
N ALA A 92 -3.09 6.21 -8.50
CA ALA A 92 -3.32 6.26 -9.94
C ALA A 92 -3.24 7.70 -10.49
N ASP A 93 -3.86 8.65 -9.80
CA ASP A 93 -3.80 10.07 -10.11
C ASP A 93 -2.35 10.60 -10.12
N ILE A 94 -1.53 10.27 -9.10
CA ILE A 94 -0.10 10.64 -9.07
C ILE A 94 0.64 10.05 -10.28
N SER A 95 0.50 8.74 -10.51
CA SER A 95 1.20 8.03 -11.59
C SER A 95 0.84 8.59 -12.97
N LYS A 96 -0.43 8.92 -13.20
CA LYS A 96 -0.93 9.49 -14.46
C LYS A 96 -0.44 10.91 -14.69
N ASN A 97 -0.60 11.80 -13.71
CA ASN A 97 -0.25 13.21 -13.88
C ASN A 97 1.26 13.43 -13.99
N LEU A 98 2.06 12.60 -13.32
CA LEU A 98 3.51 12.63 -13.42
C LEU A 98 4.05 11.74 -14.56
N GLN A 99 3.18 11.03 -15.30
CA GLN A 99 3.55 10.11 -16.38
C GLN A 99 4.65 9.13 -15.96
N THR A 100 4.47 8.51 -14.80
CA THR A 100 5.51 7.73 -14.13
C THR A 100 4.98 6.43 -13.52
N SER A 101 5.88 5.62 -12.99
CA SER A 101 5.59 4.43 -12.21
C SER A 101 5.60 4.73 -10.71
N CYS A 102 4.69 4.09 -9.99
CA CYS A 102 4.61 4.11 -8.54
C CYS A 102 4.64 2.68 -7.99
N ILE A 103 5.30 2.48 -6.85
CA ILE A 103 5.25 1.23 -6.08
C ILE A 103 4.68 1.60 -4.71
N PHE A 104 3.47 1.15 -4.43
CA PHE A 104 2.83 1.34 -3.14
C PHE A 104 2.99 0.08 -2.29
N LEU A 105 3.41 0.26 -1.05
CA LEU A 105 3.55 -0.77 -0.03
C LEU A 105 2.55 -0.46 1.07
N ASP A 106 1.69 -1.43 1.38
CA ASP A 106 0.65 -1.27 2.38
C ASP A 106 0.75 -2.36 3.45
N THR A 107 0.39 -2.00 4.67
CA THR A 107 0.26 -2.90 5.81
C THR A 107 -0.87 -2.39 6.68
N GLU A 108 -2.00 -3.08 6.64
CA GLU A 108 -3.16 -2.79 7.45
C GLU A 108 -3.04 -3.50 8.80
N SER A 109 -2.75 -2.76 9.85
CA SER A 109 -2.51 -3.30 11.20
C SER A 109 -3.75 -3.98 11.82
N VAL A 110 -4.95 -3.57 11.43
CA VAL A 110 -6.21 -4.09 12.01
C VAL A 110 -6.57 -5.46 11.44
N SER A 111 -6.48 -5.61 10.11
CA SER A 111 -6.81 -6.85 9.41
C SER A 111 -5.60 -7.79 9.27
N GLY A 112 -4.39 -7.28 9.52
CA GLY A 112 -3.14 -8.00 9.28
C GLY A 112 -2.85 -8.25 7.81
N TRP A 113 -3.51 -7.52 6.90
CA TRP A 113 -3.24 -7.59 5.47
C TRP A 113 -2.05 -6.72 5.11
N SER A 114 -1.28 -7.20 4.16
CA SER A 114 -0.04 -6.61 3.68
C SER A 114 0.02 -6.79 2.17
N GLY A 115 0.66 -5.87 1.47
CA GLY A 115 0.67 -5.95 0.03
C GLY A 115 1.55 -4.93 -0.65
N TYR A 116 1.77 -5.14 -1.94
CA TYR A 116 2.29 -4.10 -2.81
C TYR A 116 1.43 -3.94 -4.06
N LYS A 117 1.49 -2.74 -4.64
CA LYS A 117 0.80 -2.38 -5.89
C LYS A 117 1.75 -1.59 -6.77
N VAL A 118 1.94 -2.03 -8.01
CA VAL A 118 2.67 -1.30 -9.04
C VAL A 118 1.66 -0.59 -9.93
N CYS A 119 1.77 0.73 -10.00
CA CYS A 119 0.94 1.57 -10.84
C CYS A 119 1.80 2.25 -11.91
N THR A 120 1.35 2.31 -13.14
CA THR A 120 2.03 3.01 -14.24
C THR A 120 1.00 3.71 -15.11
N ASP A 121 1.23 4.99 -15.39
CA ASP A 121 0.32 5.87 -16.13
C ASP A 121 -1.15 5.77 -15.65
N GLY A 122 -1.33 5.72 -14.33
CA GLY A 122 -2.65 5.63 -13.70
C GLY A 122 -3.33 4.26 -13.73
N SER A 123 -2.66 3.22 -14.21
CA SER A 123 -3.18 1.85 -14.23
C SER A 123 -2.38 0.95 -13.28
N PHE A 124 -3.08 0.16 -12.46
CA PHE A 124 -2.42 -0.87 -11.65
C PHE A 124 -2.05 -2.06 -12.53
N VAL A 125 -0.75 -2.30 -12.68
CA VAL A 125 -0.18 -3.32 -13.57
C VAL A 125 0.27 -4.57 -12.84
N GLU A 126 0.48 -4.49 -11.52
CA GLU A 126 0.76 -5.66 -10.68
C GLU A 126 0.31 -5.39 -9.24
N GLU A 127 -0.27 -6.38 -8.58
CA GLU A 127 -0.64 -6.31 -7.16
C GLU A 127 -0.44 -7.67 -6.49
N LEU A 128 0.11 -7.64 -5.28
CA LEU A 128 0.16 -8.77 -4.36
C LEU A 128 -0.47 -8.33 -3.03
N GLU A 129 -1.42 -9.10 -2.54
CA GLU A 129 -2.02 -8.92 -1.21
C GLU A 129 -1.96 -10.25 -0.45
N TRP A 130 -1.53 -10.21 0.80
CA TRP A 130 -1.52 -11.36 1.69
C TRP A 130 -1.92 -10.99 3.11
N GLY A 131 -2.56 -11.90 3.82
CA GLY A 131 -3.01 -11.64 5.18
C GLY A 131 -3.66 -12.86 5.82
N THR A 132 -4.24 -12.63 7.00
CA THR A 132 -5.00 -13.69 7.68
C THR A 132 -6.30 -13.93 6.93
N SER A 133 -6.54 -15.18 6.56
CA SER A 133 -7.80 -15.65 6.01
C SER A 133 -8.82 -15.74 7.14
N TYR A 134 -9.91 -15.00 7.01
CA TYR A 134 -11.08 -15.11 7.90
C TYR A 134 -12.10 -16.14 7.38
N ILE A 135 -11.65 -17.01 6.50
CA ILE A 135 -12.44 -18.08 5.89
C ILE A 135 -12.43 -19.27 6.86
N ASP A 136 -13.57 -19.93 7.00
CA ASP A 136 -13.68 -21.17 7.77
C ASP A 136 -12.72 -22.25 7.24
N GLU A 137 -12.08 -23.03 8.12
CA GLU A 137 -11.09 -24.05 7.74
C GLU A 137 -11.63 -25.08 6.75
N SER A 138 -12.91 -25.46 6.87
CA SER A 138 -13.53 -26.41 5.95
C SER A 138 -13.63 -25.81 4.54
N LEU A 139 -14.03 -24.54 4.46
CA LEU A 139 -14.11 -23.79 3.21
C LEU A 139 -12.71 -23.53 2.62
N CYS A 140 -11.70 -23.26 3.44
CA CYS A 140 -10.30 -23.17 3.00
C CYS A 140 -9.83 -24.45 2.29
N LYS A 141 -10.16 -25.62 2.84
CA LYS A 141 -9.82 -26.93 2.24
C LYS A 141 -10.59 -27.19 0.93
N GLU A 142 -11.83 -26.75 0.83
CA GLU A 142 -12.59 -26.86 -0.42
C GLU A 142 -11.98 -25.96 -1.50
N LEU A 143 -11.67 -24.70 -1.16
CA LEU A 143 -11.11 -23.71 -2.08
C LEU A 143 -9.69 -24.05 -2.55
N SER A 144 -8.85 -24.62 -1.69
CA SER A 144 -7.47 -24.97 -2.04
C SER A 144 -7.36 -26.07 -3.10
N ASN A 145 -8.42 -26.85 -3.31
CA ASN A 145 -8.51 -27.91 -4.31
C ASN A 145 -9.19 -27.45 -5.62
N MET A 146 -9.66 -26.20 -5.71
CA MET A 146 -10.33 -25.66 -6.89
C MET A 146 -9.37 -24.91 -7.80
N LYS A 147 -9.66 -24.90 -9.10
CA LYS A 147 -8.96 -24.00 -10.01
C LYS A 147 -9.48 -22.57 -9.79
N PRO A 148 -8.62 -21.53 -9.89
CA PRO A 148 -9.03 -20.14 -9.63
C PRO A 148 -10.28 -19.68 -10.38
N GLN A 149 -10.47 -20.14 -11.62
CA GLN A 149 -11.64 -19.79 -12.44
C GLN A 149 -12.96 -20.41 -11.97
N ASP A 150 -12.91 -21.50 -11.19
CA ASP A 150 -14.10 -22.21 -10.71
C ASP A 150 -14.60 -21.64 -9.38
N ILE A 151 -13.73 -20.95 -8.64
CA ILE A 151 -14.01 -20.41 -7.30
C ILE A 151 -15.18 -19.40 -7.30
N PRO A 152 -15.28 -18.43 -8.24
CA PRO A 152 -16.42 -17.50 -8.26
C PRO A 152 -17.78 -18.21 -8.36
N GLY A 153 -17.90 -19.18 -9.29
CA GLY A 153 -19.14 -19.94 -9.48
C GLY A 153 -19.49 -20.81 -8.27
N PHE A 154 -18.49 -21.41 -7.62
CA PHE A 154 -18.70 -22.15 -6.38
C PHE A 154 -19.25 -21.27 -5.25
N ILE A 155 -18.75 -20.03 -5.11
CA ILE A 155 -19.23 -19.10 -4.09
C ILE A 155 -20.63 -18.61 -4.39
N GLU A 156 -20.94 -18.32 -5.65
CA GLU A 156 -22.30 -17.99 -6.07
C GLU A 156 -23.29 -19.12 -5.75
N GLN A 157 -22.91 -20.37 -6.00
CA GLN A 157 -23.73 -21.53 -5.65
C GLN A 157 -24.00 -21.65 -4.14
N ARG A 158 -22.99 -21.44 -3.29
CA ARG A 158 -23.17 -21.47 -1.83
C ARG A 158 -24.04 -20.32 -1.34
N LYS A 159 -23.84 -19.11 -1.88
CA LYS A 159 -24.70 -17.96 -1.61
C LYS A 159 -26.15 -18.24 -2.01
N ALA A 160 -26.38 -18.84 -3.18
CA ALA A 160 -27.72 -19.23 -3.65
C ALA A 160 -28.39 -20.27 -2.74
N LYS A 161 -27.61 -21.11 -2.03
CA LYS A 161 -28.10 -22.05 -1.01
C LYS A 161 -28.34 -21.39 0.36
N GLY A 162 -28.15 -20.07 0.49
CA GLY A 162 -28.26 -19.35 1.76
C GLY A 162 -27.09 -19.59 2.72
N GLU A 163 -25.99 -20.18 2.24
CA GLU A 163 -24.81 -20.42 3.07
C GLU A 163 -23.99 -19.14 3.24
N SER A 164 -23.58 -18.85 4.48
CA SER A 164 -22.78 -17.68 4.78
C SER A 164 -21.32 -17.90 4.37
N VAL A 165 -20.95 -17.40 3.20
CA VAL A 165 -19.55 -17.35 2.74
C VAL A 165 -18.91 -16.07 3.31
N LYS A 166 -18.44 -16.11 4.55
CA LYS A 166 -17.71 -14.99 5.17
C LYS A 166 -16.23 -15.02 4.80
N GLY A 167 -15.61 -13.84 4.70
CA GLY A 167 -14.16 -13.71 4.51
C GLY A 167 -13.67 -13.90 3.08
N VAL A 168 -14.55 -14.24 2.13
CA VAL A 168 -14.15 -14.42 0.73
C VAL A 168 -14.62 -13.25 -0.13
N CYS A 169 -13.71 -12.31 -0.40
CA CYS A 169 -13.96 -11.16 -1.26
C CYS A 169 -13.25 -11.35 -2.61
N PHE A 170 -14.02 -11.73 -3.64
CA PHE A 170 -13.58 -11.73 -5.04
C PHE A 170 -14.18 -10.54 -5.79
N TYR A 171 -13.80 -9.33 -5.39
CA TYR A 171 -14.23 -8.14 -6.13
C TYR A 171 -13.42 -7.92 -7.41
N ARG A 172 -12.34 -8.69 -7.62
CA ARG A 172 -11.38 -8.53 -8.72
C ARG A 172 -10.97 -9.87 -9.31
N LYS A 173 -10.63 -9.86 -10.60
CA LYS A 173 -10.01 -10.99 -11.30
C LYS A 173 -8.54 -11.08 -10.85
N TRP A 174 -8.19 -12.19 -10.20
CA TRP A 174 -6.84 -12.52 -9.76
C TRP A 174 -6.25 -13.57 -10.68
N ASP A 175 -4.97 -13.44 -11.02
CA ASP A 175 -4.28 -14.43 -11.85
C ASP A 175 -3.91 -15.65 -11.01
N VAL A 176 -3.55 -15.42 -9.75
CA VAL A 176 -3.23 -16.46 -8.78
C VAL A 176 -3.92 -16.17 -7.46
N PHE A 177 -4.59 -17.19 -6.93
CA PHE A 177 -5.19 -17.19 -5.60
C PHE A 177 -4.74 -18.44 -4.87
N TYR A 178 -4.27 -18.29 -3.63
CA TYR A 178 -3.81 -19.42 -2.85
C TYR A 178 -4.09 -19.24 -1.36
N ILE A 179 -4.46 -20.34 -0.70
CA ILE A 179 -4.66 -20.40 0.75
C ILE A 179 -3.66 -21.39 1.32
N HIS A 180 -2.84 -20.95 2.28
CA HIS A 180 -1.89 -21.79 3.00
C HIS A 180 -2.09 -21.66 4.50
N GLY A 181 -2.61 -22.71 5.15
CA GLY A 181 -3.01 -22.62 6.56
C GLY A 181 -4.09 -21.56 6.78
N TYR A 182 -3.80 -20.59 7.66
CA TYR A 182 -4.67 -19.43 7.91
C TYR A 182 -4.29 -18.20 7.08
N SER A 183 -3.41 -18.34 6.08
CA SER A 183 -2.97 -17.22 5.26
C SER A 183 -3.60 -17.29 3.87
N GLN A 184 -4.05 -16.13 3.39
CA GLN A 184 -4.57 -15.95 2.05
C GLN A 184 -3.61 -15.08 1.25
N TYR A 185 -3.42 -15.44 -0.02
CA TYR A 185 -2.54 -14.76 -0.96
C TYR A 185 -3.30 -14.50 -2.27
N GLN A 186 -3.20 -13.29 -2.77
CA GLN A 186 -3.88 -12.84 -3.99
C GLN A 186 -2.87 -12.09 -4.85
N PHE A 187 -2.70 -12.53 -6.09
CA PHE A 187 -1.75 -11.93 -7.02
C PHE A 187 -2.38 -11.70 -8.39
N ARG A 188 -2.07 -10.55 -8.98
CA ARG A 188 -2.39 -10.23 -10.37
C ARG A 188 -1.26 -9.44 -11.00
N SER A 189 -0.94 -9.71 -12.26
CA SER A 189 0.13 -9.01 -12.97
C SER A 189 -0.04 -9.04 -14.48
N ASN A 190 0.14 -7.88 -15.08
CA ASN A 190 0.38 -7.72 -16.52
C ASN A 190 1.89 -7.67 -16.84
N LEU A 191 2.76 -7.67 -15.83
CA LEU A 191 4.21 -7.57 -15.98
C LEU A 191 4.88 -8.95 -16.10
N ARG A 192 4.35 -9.95 -15.40
CA ARG A 192 4.92 -11.30 -15.34
C ARG A 192 3.88 -12.34 -14.97
N ALA A 193 4.14 -13.58 -15.37
CA ALA A 193 3.47 -14.74 -14.80
C ALA A 193 4.20 -15.18 -13.52
N VAL A 194 3.46 -15.70 -12.54
CA VAL A 194 4.03 -16.32 -11.34
C VAL A 194 3.34 -17.66 -11.09
N GLU A 195 4.09 -18.62 -10.56
CA GLU A 195 3.53 -19.86 -10.07
C GLU A 195 2.93 -19.69 -8.67
N PRO A 196 1.90 -20.47 -8.29
CA PRO A 196 1.28 -20.40 -6.96
C PRO A 196 2.25 -20.54 -5.77
N LYS A 197 3.35 -21.27 -5.94
CA LYS A 197 4.36 -21.42 -4.89
C LYS A 197 5.20 -20.16 -4.67
N GLU A 198 5.31 -19.29 -5.68
CA GLU A 198 6.13 -18.07 -5.60
C GLU A 198 5.45 -17.00 -4.74
N ILE A 199 4.11 -16.94 -4.78
CA ILE A 199 3.34 -15.99 -3.96
C ILE A 199 3.38 -16.31 -2.46
N LEU A 200 3.85 -17.49 -2.08
CA LEU A 200 4.11 -17.87 -0.69
C LEU A 200 5.35 -17.20 -0.11
N ASN A 201 6.19 -16.59 -0.95
CA ASN A 201 7.33 -15.79 -0.52
C ASN A 201 7.16 -14.31 -0.94
N PRO A 202 6.23 -13.57 -0.30
CA PRO A 202 5.88 -12.21 -0.70
C PRO A 202 7.08 -11.26 -0.67
N THR A 203 8.00 -11.43 0.28
CA THR A 203 9.22 -10.62 0.36
C THR A 203 10.12 -10.85 -0.85
N GLN A 204 10.32 -12.10 -1.27
CA GLN A 204 11.12 -12.39 -2.46
C GLN A 204 10.49 -11.79 -3.72
N LEU A 205 9.16 -11.89 -3.87
CA LEU A 205 8.45 -11.28 -4.99
C LEU A 205 8.56 -9.75 -5.00
N LEU A 206 8.45 -9.11 -3.83
CA LEU A 206 8.65 -7.67 -3.71
C LEU A 206 10.09 -7.28 -4.06
N ASN A 207 11.09 -8.00 -3.55
CA ASN A 207 12.49 -7.74 -3.86
C ASN A 207 12.77 -7.83 -5.37
N GLN A 208 12.22 -8.85 -6.03
CA GLN A 208 12.30 -8.98 -7.49
C GLN A 208 11.67 -7.79 -8.21
N ILE A 209 10.54 -7.26 -7.73
CA ILE A 209 9.95 -6.06 -8.31
C ILE A 209 10.84 -4.85 -8.14
N LEU A 210 11.32 -4.60 -6.93
CA LEU A 210 12.21 -3.47 -6.68
C LEU A 210 13.45 -3.54 -7.58
N ILE A 211 14.09 -4.70 -7.69
CA ILE A 211 15.23 -4.91 -8.61
C ILE A 211 14.82 -4.66 -10.06
N SER A 212 13.69 -5.22 -10.53
CA SER A 212 13.23 -5.06 -11.92
C SER A 212 12.88 -3.61 -12.29
N GLN A 213 12.53 -2.80 -11.29
CA GLN A 213 12.12 -1.41 -11.44
C GLN A 213 13.27 -0.42 -11.22
N ASP A 214 14.49 -0.93 -10.99
CA ASP A 214 15.65 -0.13 -10.60
C ASP A 214 15.39 0.68 -9.32
N ALA A 215 14.63 0.10 -8.39
CA ALA A 215 14.23 0.69 -7.13
C ALA A 215 15.03 0.08 -5.97
N TRP A 216 15.17 0.88 -4.91
CA TRP A 216 15.75 0.45 -3.65
C TRP A 216 14.86 0.93 -2.52
N LEU A 217 14.54 0.00 -1.62
CA LEU A 217 13.85 0.28 -0.38
C LEU A 217 14.77 -0.12 0.77
N PRO A 218 15.28 0.84 1.53
CA PRO A 218 16.15 0.54 2.65
C PRO A 218 15.38 0.27 3.95
N ASP A 219 16.12 -0.18 4.95
CA ASP A 219 15.61 -0.40 6.31
C ASP A 219 15.41 0.93 7.06
N GLU A 220 14.86 0.84 8.28
CA GLU A 220 14.48 2.00 9.10
C GLU A 220 15.64 2.96 9.39
N GLU A 221 16.90 2.51 9.28
CA GLU A 221 18.09 3.34 9.50
C GLU A 221 18.34 4.39 8.41
N TYR A 222 17.79 4.19 7.21
CA TYR A 222 17.91 5.13 6.09
C TYR A 222 16.66 5.98 5.90
N ILE A 223 15.71 5.93 6.84
CA ILE A 223 14.54 6.81 6.85
C ILE A 223 14.93 8.10 7.59
N PRO A 224 14.70 9.29 7.00
CA PRO A 224 14.92 10.54 7.71
C PRO A 224 14.15 10.56 9.05
N TRP A 225 14.86 10.78 10.15
CA TRP A 225 14.30 11.02 11.48
C TRP A 225 13.47 9.87 12.08
N SER A 226 13.85 8.60 11.84
CA SER A 226 13.19 7.46 12.49
C SER A 226 13.35 7.53 14.03
N GLN A 227 12.24 7.32 14.75
CA GLN A 227 12.13 7.56 16.21
C GLN A 227 13.06 6.67 17.05
N GLU A 228 13.48 5.51 16.54
CA GLU A 228 14.30 4.54 17.28
C GLU A 228 15.79 4.96 17.35
N GLN A 229 16.23 5.93 16.56
CA GLN A 229 17.63 6.34 16.52
C GLN A 229 18.03 7.34 17.61
N GLY A 230 17.13 7.76 18.50
CA GLY A 230 17.51 8.50 19.72
C GLY A 230 18.23 9.85 19.53
N PHE A 231 18.32 10.37 18.29
CA PHE A 231 18.98 11.60 17.78
C PHE A 231 20.30 11.45 16.98
N TYR A 232 20.27 12.00 15.75
CA TYR A 232 21.27 12.80 15.00
C TYR A 232 22.50 12.22 14.26
N GLU A 233 22.61 10.94 13.91
CA GLU A 233 23.42 10.59 12.73
C GLU A 233 22.54 10.43 11.50
N THR A 234 21.90 11.54 11.10
CA THR A 234 21.42 11.60 9.72
C THR A 234 22.64 11.50 8.83
N HIS A 235 22.70 10.43 8.03
CA HIS A 235 23.58 10.39 6.88
C HIS A 235 23.06 11.41 5.84
N GLY A 236 23.02 12.71 6.15
CA GLY A 236 22.48 13.74 5.25
C GLY A 236 23.08 13.68 3.84
N ASP A 237 24.29 13.14 3.73
CA ASP A 237 24.99 12.89 2.47
C ASP A 237 24.37 11.80 1.59
N VAL A 238 23.41 11.02 2.09
CA VAL A 238 22.73 9.95 1.35
C VAL A 238 21.45 10.41 0.68
N PHE A 239 20.88 11.53 1.13
CA PHE A 239 19.69 12.11 0.55
C PHE A 239 20.07 13.19 -0.46
N SER A 240 19.36 13.24 -1.58
CA SER A 240 19.43 14.39 -2.48
C SER A 240 18.64 15.57 -1.91
N ARG A 241 17.49 15.27 -1.27
CA ARG A 241 16.60 16.25 -0.61
C ARG A 241 15.55 15.54 0.24
N VAL A 242 15.02 16.26 1.23
CA VAL A 242 13.91 15.83 2.09
C VAL A 242 12.93 17.00 2.23
N ASP A 243 11.66 16.78 1.91
CA ASP A 243 10.56 17.73 2.09
C ASP A 243 9.55 17.18 3.10
N VAL A 244 8.76 18.06 3.70
CA VAL A 244 7.64 17.71 4.58
C VAL A 244 6.37 18.39 4.07
N LEU A 245 5.34 17.60 3.79
CA LEU A 245 4.01 18.12 3.46
C LEU A 245 3.12 18.06 4.70
N THR A 246 2.80 19.23 5.26
CA THR A 246 1.88 19.35 6.40
C THR A 246 0.46 19.49 5.89
N ARG A 247 -0.44 18.58 6.29
CA ARG A 247 -1.86 18.68 5.92
C ARG A 247 -2.50 19.82 6.71
N ASN A 248 -3.09 20.78 6.01
CA ASN A 248 -3.87 21.84 6.65
C ASN A 248 -5.08 21.23 7.37
N ARG A 249 -5.11 21.34 8.71
CA ARG A 249 -6.21 20.84 9.56
C ARG A 249 -7.56 21.52 9.28
N ALA A 250 -7.58 22.56 8.46
CA ALA A 250 -8.79 23.33 8.13
C ALA A 250 -9.75 22.62 7.18
N PHE A 251 -9.37 21.48 6.57
CA PHE A 251 -10.37 20.66 5.91
C PHE A 251 -11.30 20.07 6.97
N PRO A 252 -12.62 20.38 6.93
CA PRO A 252 -13.56 19.73 7.82
C PRO A 252 -13.38 18.24 7.58
N ARG A 253 -13.17 17.49 8.67
CA ARG A 253 -13.39 16.06 8.64
C ARG A 253 -14.81 15.89 8.11
N ILE A 254 -14.96 15.61 6.82
CA ILE A 254 -16.08 14.81 6.35
C ILE A 254 -15.77 13.41 6.88
N CYS A 255 -15.81 13.29 8.21
CA CYS A 255 -16.32 12.10 8.81
C CYS A 255 -17.74 12.03 8.25
N ASN A 256 -17.89 11.29 7.15
CA ASN A 256 -19.01 10.38 7.09
C ASN A 256 -18.91 9.59 8.38
N SER A 257 -19.56 10.12 9.41
CA SER A 257 -19.95 9.35 10.55
C SER A 257 -20.88 8.31 9.95
N VAL A 258 -20.28 7.22 9.49
CA VAL A 258 -20.90 5.92 9.67
C VAL A 258 -21.19 5.92 11.16
N LYS A 259 -22.43 6.29 11.51
CA LYS A 259 -22.96 6.01 12.82
C LYS A 259 -22.74 4.51 12.94
N LEU A 260 -21.71 4.11 13.68
CA LEU A 260 -21.61 2.80 14.26
C LEU A 260 -22.84 2.70 15.17
N ARG A 261 -24.00 2.40 14.57
CA ARG A 261 -25.13 1.86 15.28
C ARG A 261 -24.56 0.60 15.88
N SER A 262 -24.56 0.57 17.21
CA SER A 262 -24.20 -0.56 18.03
C SER A 262 -24.60 -1.85 17.33
N TYR A 263 -23.59 -2.68 17.07
CA TYR A 263 -23.77 -4.03 16.56
C TYR A 263 -24.52 -4.83 17.64
N GLN A 264 -25.85 -4.84 17.54
CA GLN A 264 -26.71 -5.78 18.25
C GLN A 264 -26.88 -6.99 17.33
N PRO A 265 -26.39 -8.18 17.69
CA PRO A 265 -26.50 -9.34 16.83
C PRO A 265 -27.93 -9.88 16.91
N LYS A 266 -28.84 -9.36 16.08
CA LYS A 266 -30.12 -10.00 15.78
C LYS A 266 -30.55 -9.68 14.35
N GLY A 267 -30.75 -10.74 13.57
CA GLY A 267 -31.62 -10.70 12.40
C GLY A 267 -30.89 -10.52 11.07
N ILE A 268 -31.10 -11.51 10.22
CA ILE A 268 -30.84 -11.55 8.79
C ILE A 268 -31.48 -10.32 8.11
N PHE A 269 -30.76 -9.65 7.21
CA PHE A 269 -31.38 -8.78 6.21
C PHE A 269 -30.94 -9.23 4.82
N LEU A 270 -31.91 -9.78 4.08
CA LEU A 270 -31.88 -9.84 2.63
C LEU A 270 -32.08 -8.41 2.12
N CYS A 271 -31.16 -7.94 1.27
CA CYS A 271 -31.34 -6.68 0.57
C CYS A 271 -32.16 -6.96 -0.69
N GLU A 272 -33.47 -6.74 -0.61
CA GLU A 272 -34.31 -6.58 -1.80
C GLU A 272 -34.17 -5.13 -2.27
N THR A 273 -33.71 -4.94 -3.50
CA THR A 273 -33.76 -3.65 -4.19
C THR A 273 -35.16 -3.47 -4.76
N SER A 274 -35.94 -2.54 -4.21
CA SER A 274 -37.11 -1.98 -4.90
C SER A 274 -36.71 -0.69 -5.60
N GLU A 275 -36.86 -0.68 -6.92
CA GLU A 275 -36.93 0.53 -7.74
C GLU A 275 -38.17 1.32 -7.31
N GLU A 276 -38.00 2.58 -6.87
CA GLU A 276 -39.09 3.56 -6.90
C GLU A 276 -38.57 4.89 -7.44
N ASP A 277 -39.32 5.35 -8.43
CA ASP A 277 -39.18 6.58 -9.21
C ASP A 277 -39.27 7.83 -8.32
N PHE A 278 -38.40 8.80 -8.59
CA PHE A 278 -38.59 10.18 -8.14
C PHE A 278 -38.95 11.07 -9.33
N SER A 279 -40.23 11.39 -9.47
CA SER A 279 -40.70 12.55 -10.21
C SER A 279 -40.65 13.79 -9.32
N PHE A 280 -40.07 14.88 -9.84
CA PHE A 280 -40.14 16.21 -9.23
C PHE A 280 -41.32 16.99 -9.83
N ASP A 281 -42.19 17.51 -8.97
CA ASP A 281 -42.97 18.73 -9.20
C ASP A 281 -42.22 19.93 -8.58
#